data_AF-A0A2A2EYK3-F1
#
_entry.id   AF-A0A2A2EYK3-F1
#
_cell.length_a   1.000
_cell.length_b   1.000
_cell.length_c   1.000
_cell.angle_alpha   90.00
_cell.angle_beta   90.00
_cell.angle_gamma   90.00
#
_symmetry.space_group_name_H-M   'P 1'
#
loop_
_entity.id
_entity.type
_entity.pdbx_description
1 polymer ?
#
loop_
_entity_poly.entity_id
_entity_poly.type
_entity_poly.pdbx_seq_one_letter_code
_entity_poly.pdbx_strand_id
1 'polypeptide(L)'
;MSRGAAPGLVLAFAAGCTESPPDESATASLTPLAVTDDAIRGADDQRLLDIGEVPSNIPIDDDAEFGAAQRFVAAELSPYESRLAVTTQGAAHAAGWLLAVEDGALHPAAFQYGGEVEPGPWRDDGDYVVFAMQGPAPSRSLVVVAGDASGEAVEANARPVRIPAHADGVPPGSDYRALEWQDDSLLFEVDGEGYRLDPTSGEVAQRR
;
A
#
# COMPACT_ATOMS: atom_id res chain seq x y z
N MET A 1 16.05 86.79 10.76
CA MET A 1 15.23 86.22 11.86
C MET A 1 14.53 85.00 11.27
N SER A 2 15.16 83.82 11.31
CA SER A 2 15.07 82.79 12.36
C SER A 2 13.69 82.12 12.48
N ARG A 3 13.74 80.77 12.41
CA ARG A 3 12.72 79.73 12.71
C ARG A 3 11.78 79.36 11.55
N GLY A 4 11.55 78.09 11.20
CA GLY A 4 11.97 76.84 11.82
C GLY A 4 11.63 75.65 10.92
N ALA A 5 12.33 74.54 11.14
CA ALA A 5 12.24 73.30 10.39
C ALA A 5 10.98 72.49 10.72
N ALA A 6 10.50 71.73 9.73
CA ALA A 6 9.81 70.47 9.94
C ALA A 6 10.22 69.52 8.78
N PRO A 7 11.12 68.56 9.00
CA PRO A 7 11.41 67.53 8.01
C PRO A 7 10.27 66.50 8.03
N GLY A 8 9.62 66.34 6.89
CA GLY A 8 8.64 65.30 6.65
C GLY A 8 9.26 63.91 6.78
N LEU A 9 8.60 63.07 7.55
CA LEU A 9 8.88 61.66 7.76
C LEU A 9 8.83 60.90 6.42
N VAL A 10 9.96 60.34 6.00
CA VAL A 10 10.04 59.35 4.92
C VAL A 10 9.74 57.99 5.53
N LEU A 11 8.58 57.40 5.22
CA LEU A 11 8.32 55.99 5.50
C LEU A 11 9.05 55.14 4.46
N ALA A 12 10.10 54.45 4.89
CA ALA A 12 10.71 53.36 4.17
C ALA A 12 9.89 52.08 4.41
N PHE A 13 9.30 51.50 3.37
CA PHE A 13 8.75 50.15 3.41
C PHE A 13 9.91 49.17 3.22
N ALA A 14 10.42 48.64 4.33
CA ALA A 14 11.33 47.50 4.32
C ALA A 14 10.53 46.21 4.09
N ALA A 15 11.16 45.31 3.35
CA ALA A 15 10.63 44.04 2.86
C ALA A 15 10.05 43.13 3.95
N GLY A 16 9.07 42.33 3.55
CA GLY A 16 8.57 41.18 4.27
C GLY A 16 7.87 40.25 3.30
N CYS A 17 8.64 39.59 2.42
CA CYS A 17 8.19 38.35 1.82
C CYS A 17 8.07 37.35 2.96
N THR A 18 6.86 37.11 3.46
CA THR A 18 6.58 35.92 4.27
C THR A 18 6.61 34.74 3.31
N GLU A 19 7.82 34.25 3.06
CA GLU A 19 8.04 32.87 2.64
C GLU A 19 7.60 32.02 3.84
N SER A 20 6.39 31.48 3.78
CA SER A 20 5.94 30.48 4.74
C SER A 20 6.96 29.34 4.70
N PRO A 21 7.57 28.96 5.84
CA PRO A 21 8.42 27.78 5.85
C PRO A 21 7.58 26.58 5.38
N PRO A 22 8.18 25.61 4.66
CA PRO A 22 7.49 24.36 4.37
C PRO A 22 7.01 23.77 5.70
N ASP A 23 5.75 23.37 5.72
CA ASP A 23 5.11 22.74 6.87
C ASP A 23 5.87 21.45 7.20
N GLU A 24 6.83 21.51 8.12
CA GLU A 24 7.58 20.35 8.66
C GLU A 24 6.69 19.47 9.57
N SER A 25 5.38 19.41 9.32
CA SER A 25 4.40 18.67 10.12
C SER A 25 3.49 17.80 9.26
N ALA A 26 4.10 17.03 8.35
CA ALA A 26 3.49 15.84 7.78
C ALA A 26 4.54 14.75 7.51
N THR A 27 5.49 14.54 8.44
CA THR A 27 6.04 13.18 8.57
C THR A 27 4.95 12.36 9.23
N ALA A 28 4.23 11.57 8.42
CA ALA A 28 3.36 10.51 8.90
C ALA A 28 4.05 9.77 10.04
N SER A 29 3.29 9.49 11.10
CA SER A 29 3.86 8.89 12.29
C SER A 29 4.16 7.43 11.95
N LEU A 30 5.42 7.13 11.61
CA LEU A 30 5.95 5.78 11.32
C LEU A 30 5.93 4.83 12.53
N THR A 31 5.03 5.05 13.48
CA THR A 31 4.90 4.17 14.64
C THR A 31 4.36 2.83 14.15
N PRO A 32 5.04 1.71 14.43
CA PRO A 32 4.60 0.40 13.98
C PRO A 32 3.19 0.08 14.48
N LEU A 33 2.36 -0.46 13.60
CA LEU A 33 1.07 -1.03 13.98
C LEU A 33 1.25 -2.18 14.96
N ALA A 34 0.37 -2.27 15.95
CA ALA A 34 0.26 -3.45 16.78
C ALA A 34 -0.76 -4.41 16.13
N VAL A 35 -0.26 -5.54 15.64
CA VAL A 35 -1.08 -6.59 15.02
C VAL A 35 -1.11 -7.80 15.96
N THR A 36 -2.30 -8.18 16.40
CA THR A 36 -2.58 -9.45 17.09
C THR A 36 -3.49 -10.30 16.24
N ASP A 37 -3.69 -11.57 16.61
CA ASP A 37 -4.60 -12.47 15.89
C ASP A 37 -6.01 -11.86 15.72
N ASP A 38 -6.49 -11.09 16.70
CA ASP A 38 -7.88 -10.60 16.74
C ASP A 38 -8.05 -9.10 16.42
N ALA A 39 -6.98 -8.29 16.46
CA ALA A 39 -7.10 -6.84 16.28
C ALA A 39 -5.85 -6.19 15.68
N ILE A 40 -6.08 -5.11 14.92
CA ILE A 40 -5.05 -4.19 14.47
C ILE A 40 -5.25 -2.84 15.17
N ARG A 41 -4.17 -2.30 15.71
CA ARG A 41 -4.17 -1.05 16.47
C ARG A 41 -3.10 -0.09 16.00
N GLY A 42 -3.44 1.19 16.00
CA GLY A 42 -2.55 2.31 15.70
C GLY A 42 -1.58 2.63 16.84
N ALA A 43 -0.78 3.66 16.61
CA ALA A 43 0.27 4.16 17.49
C ALA A 43 -0.21 4.56 18.90
N ASP A 44 -1.44 5.07 18.97
CA ASP A 44 -2.11 5.59 20.16
C ASP A 44 -3.02 4.54 20.83
N ASP A 45 -2.85 3.26 20.46
CA ASP A 45 -3.71 2.15 20.88
C ASP A 45 -5.16 2.25 20.36
N GLN A 46 -5.44 3.18 19.43
CA GLN A 46 -6.71 3.21 18.71
C GLN A 46 -6.90 1.90 17.95
N ARG A 47 -8.05 1.25 18.16
CA ARG A 47 -8.45 0.07 17.39
C ARG A 47 -8.82 0.51 15.97
N LEU A 48 -8.07 0.02 14.99
CA LEU A 48 -8.32 0.29 13.56
C LEU A 48 -9.25 -0.75 12.95
N LEU A 49 -9.05 -2.03 13.31
CA LEU A 49 -9.83 -3.14 12.77
C LEU A 49 -9.86 -4.32 13.73
N ASP A 50 -10.99 -4.99 13.82
CA ASP A 50 -11.22 -6.24 14.54
C ASP A 50 -11.43 -7.39 13.56
N ILE A 51 -10.99 -8.60 13.89
CA ILE A 51 -11.13 -9.75 13.00
C ILE A 51 -12.60 -10.09 12.75
N GLY A 52 -13.49 -9.78 13.68
CA GLY A 52 -14.94 -9.93 13.51
C GLY A 52 -15.56 -8.95 12.51
N GLU A 53 -14.85 -7.89 12.14
CA GLU A 53 -15.25 -6.91 11.12
C GLU A 53 -14.77 -7.34 9.71
N VAL A 54 -13.87 -8.32 9.61
CA VAL A 54 -13.41 -8.89 8.34
C VAL A 54 -14.40 -9.95 7.84
N PRO A 55 -14.83 -9.92 6.56
CA PRO A 55 -15.63 -10.99 5.99
C PRO A 55 -14.92 -12.35 6.12
N SER A 56 -15.65 -13.36 6.61
CA SER A 56 -15.06 -14.69 6.82
C SER A 56 -14.55 -15.33 5.52
N ASN A 57 -15.21 -15.04 4.41
CA ASN A 57 -14.85 -15.47 3.06
C ASN A 57 -14.36 -14.29 2.23
N ILE A 58 -13.36 -14.55 1.38
CA ILE A 58 -12.89 -13.60 0.37
C ILE A 58 -13.41 -14.03 -1.02
N PRO A 59 -14.13 -13.16 -1.75
CA PRO A 59 -14.49 -13.38 -3.14
C PRO A 59 -13.26 -13.24 -4.05
N ILE A 60 -13.02 -14.21 -4.92
CA ILE A 60 -11.88 -14.23 -5.86
C ILE A 60 -12.31 -13.70 -7.21
N ASP A 61 -13.47 -14.17 -7.67
CA ASP A 61 -14.15 -13.83 -8.90
C ASP A 61 -15.67 -13.97 -8.68
N ASP A 62 -16.47 -13.90 -9.75
CA ASP A 62 -17.94 -13.99 -9.69
C ASP A 62 -18.47 -15.36 -9.21
N ASP A 63 -17.65 -16.43 -9.29
CA ASP A 63 -18.06 -17.82 -9.07
C ASP A 63 -17.39 -18.47 -7.85
N ALA A 64 -16.37 -17.85 -7.26
CA ALA A 64 -15.54 -18.44 -6.22
C ALA A 64 -15.30 -17.55 -5.00
N GLU A 65 -15.55 -18.10 -3.81
CA GLU A 65 -15.22 -17.51 -2.52
C GLU A 65 -14.58 -18.55 -1.58
N PHE A 66 -13.66 -18.09 -0.72
CA PHE A 66 -12.92 -18.98 0.18
C PHE A 66 -12.75 -18.40 1.58
N GLY A 67 -12.86 -19.25 2.60
CA GLY A 67 -12.59 -18.86 3.98
C GLY A 67 -11.11 -18.54 4.21
N ALA A 68 -10.79 -17.33 4.67
CA ALA A 68 -9.42 -16.85 4.85
C ALA A 68 -9.21 -15.85 6.01
N ALA A 69 -10.24 -15.56 6.82
CA ALA A 69 -10.19 -14.55 7.88
C ALA A 69 -10.41 -15.13 9.29
N GLN A 70 -9.50 -15.99 9.76
CA GLN A 70 -9.55 -16.51 11.14
C GLN A 70 -8.68 -15.70 12.10
N ARG A 71 -7.61 -15.09 11.60
CA ARG A 71 -6.72 -14.19 12.35
C ARG A 71 -6.01 -13.22 11.42
N PHE A 72 -5.55 -12.10 11.95
CA PHE A 72 -4.59 -11.25 11.27
C PHE A 72 -3.18 -11.86 11.26
N VAL A 73 -2.41 -11.51 10.23
CA VAL A 73 -1.01 -11.90 10.07
C VAL A 73 -0.12 -10.67 10.02
N ALA A 74 -0.47 -9.72 9.17
CA ALA A 74 0.26 -8.47 9.01
C ALA A 74 -0.68 -7.35 8.57
N ALA A 75 -0.23 -6.11 8.76
CA ALA A 75 -0.91 -4.94 8.26
C ALA A 75 0.10 -3.82 8.00
N GLU A 76 -0.19 -2.95 7.03
CA GLU A 76 0.64 -1.81 6.66
C GLU A 76 -0.23 -0.61 6.30
N LEU A 77 -0.01 0.52 6.95
CA LEU A 77 -0.68 1.78 6.63
C LEU A 77 -0.10 2.37 5.34
N SER A 78 -0.99 2.93 4.51
CA SER A 78 -0.58 3.81 3.43
C SER A 78 0.17 5.04 3.98
N PRO A 79 0.99 5.73 3.16
CA PRO A 79 1.76 6.90 3.58
C PRO A 79 0.92 8.04 4.19
N TYR A 80 -0.34 8.16 3.79
CA TYR A 80 -1.27 9.17 4.30
C TYR A 80 -2.24 8.63 5.35
N GLU A 81 -2.02 7.40 5.83
CA GLU A 81 -2.80 6.73 6.89
C GLU A 81 -4.32 6.60 6.58
N SER A 82 -4.73 6.86 5.34
CA SER A 82 -6.13 6.82 4.90
C SER A 82 -6.58 5.42 4.44
N ARG A 83 -5.61 4.55 4.17
CA ARG A 83 -5.78 3.15 3.78
C ARG A 83 -4.90 2.25 4.63
N LEU A 84 -5.36 1.02 4.78
CA LEU A 84 -4.63 -0.04 5.48
C LEU A 84 -4.66 -1.31 4.61
N ALA A 85 -3.48 -1.80 4.23
CA ALA A 85 -3.32 -3.11 3.64
C ALA A 85 -3.24 -4.13 4.77
N VAL A 86 -4.11 -5.15 4.74
CA VAL A 86 -4.25 -6.12 5.82
C VAL A 86 -4.12 -7.52 5.23
N THR A 87 -3.46 -8.42 5.94
CA THR A 87 -3.47 -9.84 5.58
C THR A 87 -4.02 -10.70 6.70
N THR A 88 -4.79 -11.71 6.30
CA THR A 88 -5.41 -12.67 7.19
C THR A 88 -5.06 -14.10 6.80
N GLN A 89 -5.06 -14.98 7.79
CA GLN A 89 -4.89 -16.42 7.60
C GLN A 89 -6.17 -17.15 8.00
N GLY A 90 -6.59 -18.09 7.16
CA GLY A 90 -7.57 -19.13 7.49
C GLY A 90 -6.93 -20.51 7.60
N ALA A 91 -7.77 -21.54 7.77
CA ALA A 91 -7.30 -22.92 7.94
C ALA A 91 -6.49 -23.44 6.73
N ALA A 92 -6.84 -23.02 5.51
CA ALA A 92 -6.21 -23.52 4.29
C ALA A 92 -5.75 -22.41 3.32
N HIS A 93 -6.16 -21.15 3.56
CA HIS A 93 -5.94 -20.05 2.63
C HIS A 93 -5.48 -18.81 3.37
N ALA A 94 -4.78 -17.94 2.64
CA ALA A 94 -4.41 -16.62 3.08
C ALA A 94 -5.06 -15.58 2.17
N ALA A 95 -5.35 -14.41 2.73
CA ALA A 95 -6.01 -13.32 2.02
C ALA A 95 -5.35 -11.98 2.33
N GLY A 96 -5.39 -11.09 1.34
CA GLY A 96 -5.08 -9.67 1.47
C GLY A 96 -6.34 -8.85 1.28
N TRP A 97 -6.43 -7.77 2.06
CA TRP A 97 -7.56 -6.85 2.09
C TRP A 97 -7.06 -5.41 2.05
N LEU A 98 -7.87 -4.53 1.47
CA LEU A 98 -7.67 -3.11 1.46
C LEU A 98 -8.79 -2.44 2.27
N LEU A 99 -8.44 -1.84 3.41
CA LEU A 99 -9.38 -1.10 4.25
C LEU A 99 -9.29 0.40 3.94
N ALA A 100 -10.43 1.04 3.67
CA ALA A 100 -10.58 2.48 3.78
C ALA A 100 -10.83 2.85 5.24
N VAL A 101 -9.88 3.54 5.87
CA VAL A 101 -9.90 3.78 7.34
C VAL A 101 -11.08 4.65 7.77
N GLU A 102 -11.43 5.68 6.99
CA GLU A 102 -12.52 6.60 7.34
C GLU A 102 -13.90 5.95 7.32
N ASP A 103 -14.17 5.15 6.28
CA ASP A 103 -15.50 4.56 6.06
C ASP A 103 -15.62 3.12 6.60
N GLY A 104 -14.50 2.51 6.99
CA GLY A 104 -14.43 1.11 7.45
C GLY A 104 -14.69 0.08 6.35
N ALA A 105 -14.68 0.49 5.08
CA ALA A 105 -14.95 -0.39 3.95
C ALA A 105 -13.74 -1.28 3.64
N LEU A 106 -13.96 -2.59 3.56
CA LEU A 106 -12.93 -3.59 3.30
C LEU A 106 -13.13 -4.25 1.94
N HIS A 107 -12.10 -4.20 1.10
CA HIS A 107 -12.14 -4.73 -0.27
C HIS A 107 -11.12 -5.87 -0.46
N PRO A 108 -11.48 -6.96 -1.17
CA PRO A 108 -10.55 -8.03 -1.50
C PRO A 108 -9.36 -7.53 -2.32
N ALA A 109 -8.14 -7.91 -1.95
CA ALA A 109 -6.93 -7.38 -2.58
C ALA A 109 -5.95 -8.47 -3.04
N ALA A 110 -5.86 -9.59 -2.33
CA ALA A 110 -5.00 -10.71 -2.72
C ALA A 110 -5.53 -12.03 -2.15
N PHE A 111 -5.16 -13.14 -2.77
CA PHE A 111 -5.55 -14.47 -2.30
C PHE A 111 -4.51 -15.53 -2.65
N GLN A 112 -4.30 -16.46 -1.72
CA GLN A 112 -3.38 -17.56 -1.92
C GLN A 112 -3.97 -18.88 -1.39
N TYR A 113 -4.03 -19.88 -2.29
CA TYR A 113 -4.44 -21.24 -1.93
C TYR A 113 -3.27 -21.98 -1.28
N GLY A 114 -3.31 -22.17 0.03
CA GLY A 114 -2.21 -22.71 0.82
C GLY A 114 -0.99 -21.78 0.82
N GLY A 115 -0.34 -21.64 1.98
CA GLY A 115 0.75 -20.68 2.16
C GLY A 115 0.25 -19.35 2.70
N GLU A 116 0.88 -18.25 2.29
CA GLU A 116 0.82 -16.97 2.99
C GLU A 116 0.63 -15.78 2.02
N VAL A 117 0.05 -14.70 2.53
CA VAL A 117 -0.03 -13.39 1.88
C VAL A 117 0.59 -12.36 2.82
N GLU A 118 1.48 -11.53 2.29
CA GLU A 118 2.15 -10.46 3.01
C GLU A 118 1.90 -9.12 2.30
N PRO A 119 1.63 -8.03 3.04
CA PRO A 119 1.68 -6.70 2.44
C PRO A 119 3.13 -6.38 2.05
N GLY A 120 3.28 -5.76 0.89
CA GLY A 120 4.52 -5.19 0.39
C GLY A 120 4.43 -3.67 0.34
N PRO A 121 5.42 -3.00 -0.29
CA PRO A 121 5.55 -1.57 -0.19
C PRO A 121 4.36 -0.83 -0.82
N TRP A 122 3.92 0.22 -0.15
CA TRP A 122 3.10 1.27 -0.73
C TRP A 122 3.93 2.18 -1.63
N ARG A 123 3.30 2.70 -2.69
CA ARG A 123 3.84 3.85 -3.42
C ARG A 123 3.74 5.09 -2.52
N ASP A 124 4.67 6.03 -2.66
CA ASP A 124 4.78 7.20 -1.76
C ASP A 124 3.53 8.09 -1.72
N ASP A 125 2.72 8.08 -2.78
CA ASP A 125 1.43 8.79 -2.86
C ASP A 125 0.23 7.94 -2.40
N GLY A 126 0.46 6.70 -1.97
CA GLY A 126 -0.60 5.79 -1.53
C GLY A 126 -1.52 5.25 -2.62
N ASP A 127 -1.28 5.56 -3.89
CA ASP A 127 -2.16 5.15 -5.00
C ASP A 127 -2.02 3.66 -5.35
N TYR A 128 -0.95 3.01 -4.91
CA TYR A 128 -0.73 1.58 -5.13
C TYR A 128 -0.08 0.90 -3.93
N VAL A 129 -0.46 -0.35 -3.71
CA VAL A 129 0.18 -1.26 -2.77
C VAL A 129 0.47 -2.59 -3.44
N VAL A 130 1.55 -3.25 -3.00
CA VAL A 130 1.89 -4.59 -3.44
C VAL A 130 1.43 -5.61 -2.40
N PHE A 131 0.94 -6.76 -2.84
CA PHE A 131 0.86 -7.94 -1.98
C PHE A 131 1.75 -9.04 -2.55
N ALA A 132 2.53 -9.67 -1.68
CA ALA A 132 3.31 -10.85 -2.01
C ALA A 132 2.55 -12.10 -1.58
N MET A 133 2.49 -13.08 -2.48
CA MET A 133 1.77 -14.34 -2.27
C MET A 133 2.76 -15.48 -2.36
N GLN A 134 2.90 -16.26 -1.29
CA GLN A 134 3.78 -17.41 -1.23
C GLN A 134 2.97 -18.70 -1.22
N GLY A 135 3.11 -19.50 -2.27
CA GLY A 135 2.43 -20.78 -2.42
C GLY A 135 3.19 -21.98 -1.86
N PRO A 136 2.56 -23.17 -1.81
CA PRO A 136 3.09 -24.38 -1.17
C PRO A 136 4.28 -25.03 -1.89
N ALA A 137 4.48 -24.76 -3.19
CA ALA A 137 5.65 -25.21 -3.95
C ALA A 137 6.57 -24.00 -4.18
N PRO A 138 7.48 -23.71 -3.23
CA PRO A 138 7.97 -22.40 -2.78
C PRO A 138 8.06 -21.37 -3.91
N SER A 139 6.90 -20.87 -4.32
CA SER A 139 6.75 -19.92 -5.41
C SER A 139 6.23 -18.67 -4.77
N ARG A 140 6.89 -17.56 -5.09
CA ARG A 140 6.48 -16.25 -4.63
C ARG A 140 6.05 -15.46 -5.85
N SER A 141 4.85 -14.90 -5.80
CA SER A 141 4.31 -14.03 -6.83
C SER A 141 3.86 -12.71 -6.21
N LEU A 142 3.64 -11.70 -7.04
CA LEU A 142 3.20 -10.38 -6.58
C LEU A 142 1.92 -9.99 -7.31
N VAL A 143 1.07 -9.23 -6.63
CA VAL A 143 -0.01 -8.45 -7.23
C VAL A 143 0.15 -6.99 -6.84
N VAL A 144 -0.25 -6.09 -7.73
CA VAL A 144 -0.40 -4.67 -7.45
C VAL A 144 -1.89 -4.35 -7.36
N VAL A 145 -2.26 -3.60 -6.34
CA VAL A 145 -3.64 -3.17 -6.07
C VAL A 145 -3.65 -1.65 -5.99
N ALA A 146 -4.63 -1.02 -6.63
CA ALA A 146 -4.82 0.43 -6.51
C ALA A 146 -5.32 0.77 -5.09
N GLY A 147 -4.84 1.86 -4.51
CA GLY A 147 -5.20 2.29 -3.14
C GLY A 147 -6.66 2.73 -2.99
N ASP A 148 -7.34 3.00 -4.09
CA ASP A 148 -8.77 3.32 -4.17
C ASP A 148 -9.61 2.15 -4.73
N ALA A 149 -9.02 0.96 -4.86
CA ALA A 149 -9.71 -0.22 -5.33
C ALA A 149 -10.96 -0.51 -4.48
N SER A 150 -12.09 -0.67 -5.17
CA SER A 150 -13.42 -0.81 -4.57
C SER A 150 -14.25 -1.95 -5.16
N GLY A 151 -13.63 -2.79 -6.01
CA GLY A 151 -14.25 -3.99 -6.55
C GLY A 151 -14.60 -5.00 -5.46
N GLU A 152 -15.55 -5.86 -5.76
CA GLU A 152 -16.11 -6.84 -4.81
C GLU A 152 -15.31 -8.15 -4.74
N ALA A 153 -14.33 -8.34 -5.63
CA ALA A 153 -13.54 -9.56 -5.75
C ALA A 153 -12.05 -9.27 -6.04
N VAL A 154 -11.16 -10.23 -5.74
CA VAL A 154 -9.72 -10.08 -5.96
C VAL A 154 -9.39 -9.81 -7.43
N GLU A 155 -10.03 -10.52 -8.38
CA GLU A 155 -9.79 -10.32 -9.82
C GLU A 155 -10.08 -8.88 -10.28
N ALA A 156 -11.07 -8.22 -9.67
CA ALA A 156 -11.42 -6.85 -10.02
C ALA A 156 -10.41 -5.81 -9.50
N ASN A 157 -9.71 -6.13 -8.41
CA ASN A 157 -8.84 -5.17 -7.71
C ASN A 157 -7.34 -5.42 -7.92
N ALA A 158 -6.96 -6.67 -8.19
CA ALA A 158 -5.57 -7.11 -8.18
C ALA A 158 -5.04 -7.36 -9.59
N ARG A 159 -3.91 -6.72 -9.91
CA ARG A 159 -3.19 -6.94 -11.16
C ARG A 159 -1.95 -7.79 -10.90
N PRO A 160 -1.82 -8.99 -11.50
CA PRO A 160 -0.63 -9.80 -11.29
C PRO A 160 0.61 -9.16 -11.91
N VAL A 161 1.71 -9.17 -11.18
CA VAL A 161 3.03 -8.77 -11.70
C VAL A 161 3.63 -9.97 -12.43
N ARG A 162 3.86 -9.83 -13.74
CA ARG A 162 4.43 -10.90 -14.57
C ARG A 162 5.45 -10.34 -15.54
N ILE A 163 6.64 -10.96 -15.59
CA ILE A 163 7.59 -10.68 -16.66
C ILE A 163 7.09 -11.29 -17.98
N PRO A 164 7.51 -10.77 -19.15
CA PRO A 164 7.06 -11.28 -20.44
C PRO A 164 7.28 -12.79 -20.64
N ALA A 165 8.37 -13.35 -20.09
CA ALA A 165 8.65 -14.77 -20.16
C ALA A 165 7.63 -15.64 -19.38
N HIS A 166 6.93 -15.06 -18.41
CA HIS A 166 5.95 -15.74 -17.54
C HIS A 166 4.51 -15.27 -17.84
N ALA A 167 4.27 -14.67 -19.01
CA ALA A 167 2.96 -14.11 -19.37
C ALA A 167 1.83 -15.15 -19.28
N ASP A 168 2.10 -16.37 -19.76
CA ASP A 168 1.15 -17.49 -19.77
C ASP A 168 1.08 -18.25 -18.42
N GLY A 169 1.95 -17.92 -17.47
CA GLY A 169 1.99 -18.56 -16.16
C GLY A 169 3.34 -18.43 -15.47
N VAL A 170 3.30 -18.39 -14.13
CA VAL A 170 4.50 -18.38 -13.28
C VAL A 170 4.99 -19.82 -13.10
N PRO A 171 6.22 -20.16 -13.50
CA PRO A 171 6.79 -21.48 -13.27
C PRO A 171 6.86 -21.83 -11.77
N PRO A 172 6.68 -23.12 -11.40
CA PRO A 172 6.89 -23.55 -10.03
C PRO A 172 8.31 -23.24 -9.54
N GLY A 173 8.42 -22.71 -8.32
CA GLY A 173 9.70 -22.35 -7.72
C GLY A 173 10.26 -20.99 -8.12
N SER A 174 9.59 -20.22 -8.99
CA SER A 174 9.96 -18.83 -9.24
C SER A 174 9.73 -17.96 -8.01
N ASP A 175 10.66 -17.03 -7.78
CA ASP A 175 10.65 -16.13 -6.63
C ASP A 175 10.59 -14.68 -7.07
N TYR A 176 9.39 -14.09 -6.99
CA TYR A 176 9.16 -12.67 -7.22
C TYR A 176 9.28 -11.89 -5.91
N ARG A 177 10.09 -10.82 -5.92
CA ARG A 177 10.31 -9.97 -4.74
C ARG A 177 10.12 -8.50 -5.09
N ALA A 178 9.20 -7.82 -4.42
CA ALA A 178 9.10 -6.36 -4.48
C ALA A 178 10.29 -5.74 -3.75
N LEU A 179 10.91 -4.73 -4.35
CA LEU A 179 12.03 -4.00 -3.73
C LEU A 179 11.55 -2.67 -3.17
N GLU A 180 11.10 -1.77 -4.04
CA GLU A 180 10.70 -0.41 -3.70
C GLU A 180 9.94 0.22 -4.88
N TRP A 181 9.35 1.38 -4.64
CA TRP A 181 8.81 2.24 -5.69
C TRP A 181 9.86 3.28 -6.10
N GLN A 182 10.02 3.51 -7.41
CA GLN A 182 10.91 4.52 -7.98
C GLN A 182 10.31 5.10 -9.25
N ASP A 183 10.26 6.43 -9.35
CA ASP A 183 9.75 7.17 -10.51
C ASP A 183 8.39 6.62 -11.02
N ASP A 184 7.41 6.49 -10.12
CA ASP A 184 6.06 5.96 -10.40
C ASP A 184 5.99 4.48 -10.80
N SER A 185 7.08 3.73 -10.66
CA SER A 185 7.14 2.31 -11.02
C SER A 185 7.59 1.43 -9.87
N LEU A 186 7.08 0.20 -9.86
CA LEU A 186 7.53 -0.81 -8.92
C LEU A 186 8.83 -1.43 -9.43
N LEU A 187 9.89 -1.36 -8.62
CA LEU A 187 11.09 -2.15 -8.82
C LEU A 187 10.93 -3.50 -8.13
N PHE A 188 11.21 -4.57 -8.85
CA PHE A 188 11.09 -5.93 -8.34
C PHE A 188 12.16 -6.85 -8.94
N GLU A 189 12.34 -8.00 -8.32
CA GLU A 189 13.22 -9.07 -8.81
C GLU A 189 12.42 -10.32 -9.14
N VAL A 190 12.90 -11.08 -10.12
CA VAL A 190 12.47 -12.45 -10.40
C VAL A 190 13.71 -13.31 -10.48
N ASP A 191 13.83 -14.29 -9.59
CA ASP A 191 14.95 -15.24 -9.56
C ASP A 191 16.34 -14.55 -9.56
N GLY A 192 16.42 -13.38 -8.93
CA GLY A 192 17.63 -12.56 -8.81
C GLY A 192 17.89 -11.58 -9.97
N GLU A 193 17.02 -11.52 -10.98
CA GLU A 193 17.08 -10.54 -12.05
C GLU A 193 16.14 -9.36 -11.79
N GLY A 194 16.60 -8.13 -12.04
CA GLY A 194 15.85 -6.91 -11.75
C GLY A 194 14.91 -6.45 -12.88
N TYR A 195 13.73 -5.98 -12.50
CA TYR A 195 12.67 -5.51 -13.39
C TYR A 195 12.01 -4.23 -12.85
N ARG A 196 11.30 -3.54 -13.73
CA ARG A 196 10.47 -2.37 -13.44
C ARG A 196 9.09 -2.58 -14.04
N LEU A 197 8.05 -2.32 -13.26
CA LEU A 197 6.63 -2.38 -13.65
C LEU A 197 6.03 -0.97 -13.60
N ASP A 198 5.40 -0.53 -14.69
CA ASP A 198 4.46 0.58 -14.66
C ASP A 198 3.09 0.05 -14.18
N PRO A 199 2.59 0.48 -13.01
CA PRO A 199 1.34 -0.04 -12.44
C PRO A 199 0.10 0.42 -13.21
N THR A 200 0.20 1.46 -14.03
CA THR A 200 -0.91 1.99 -14.83
C THR A 200 -1.11 1.16 -16.08
N SER A 201 -0.06 1.04 -16.90
CA SER A 201 -0.13 0.25 -18.13
C SER A 201 -0.04 -1.26 -17.86
N GLY A 202 0.67 -1.67 -16.82
CA GLY A 202 1.06 -3.06 -16.58
C GLY A 202 2.29 -3.49 -17.36
N GLU A 203 2.97 -2.56 -18.05
CA GLU A 203 4.18 -2.86 -18.82
C GLU A 203 5.35 -3.17 -17.89
N VAL A 204 6.09 -4.23 -18.23
CA VAL A 204 7.28 -4.68 -17.51
C VAL A 204 8.50 -4.58 -18.40
N ALA A 205 9.57 -3.96 -17.88
CA ALA A 205 10.86 -3.87 -18.53
C ALA A 205 11.98 -4.40 -17.61
N GLN A 206 12.98 -5.06 -18.19
CA GLN A 206 14.16 -5.50 -17.47
C GLN A 206 15.05 -4.30 -17.12
N ARG A 207 15.56 -4.25 -15.89
CA ARG A 207 16.54 -3.24 -15.46
C ARG A 207 17.90 -3.60 -16.06
N ARG A 208 18.55 -2.60 -16.67
CA ARG A 208 19.91 -2.74 -17.20
C ARG A 208 20.95 -2.36 -16.15
#